data_AF-A0A2G9TRQ2-F1
#
_entry.id   AF-A0A2G9TRQ2-F1
#
_cell.length_a   1.000
_cell.length_b   1.000
_cell.length_c   1.000
_cell.angle_alpha   90.00
_cell.angle_beta   90.00
_cell.angle_gamma   90.00
#
_symmetry.space_group_name_H-M   'P 1'
#
loop_
_entity.id
_entity.type
_entity.pdbx_description
1 polymer ?
#
loop_
_entity_poly.entity_id
_entity_poly.type
_entity_poly.pdbx_seq_one_letter_code
_entity_poly.pdbx_strand_id
1 'polypeptide(L)'
;MSLQKVDFVMLNDPDICKYYIVGFCPHDMFVNTKADLGACPRAGEEGLVAKCQELVDKAEQLEKQRTAIVERLNSNAPLPAPIDETAIKIMEVCEVCGSMLIKNDAQCRVEEHLSGKMHMGFSKIKVTIEELRERIRKRDEENEKERQKAREEREKR
;
A
#
# COMPACT_ATOMS: atom_id res chain seq x y z
N MET A 1 -5.94 -4.89 -20.22
CA MET A 1 -6.45 -3.57 -20.63
C MET A 1 -5.26 -2.65 -20.79
N SER A 2 -5.09 -2.14 -22.01
CA SER A 2 -3.82 -1.63 -22.55
C SER A 2 -3.48 -0.24 -22.02
N LEU A 3 -2.35 -0.11 -21.32
CA LEU A 3 -1.71 1.16 -20.92
C LEU A 3 -1.03 1.82 -22.13
N GLN A 4 -1.80 2.20 -23.14
CA GLN A 4 -1.26 2.95 -24.27
C GLN A 4 -2.12 4.18 -24.53
N LYS A 5 -1.49 5.34 -24.34
CA LYS A 5 -2.02 6.72 -24.43
C LYS A 5 -2.64 7.24 -23.14
N VAL A 6 -1.80 7.46 -22.14
CA VAL A 6 -2.02 8.61 -21.25
C VAL A 6 -1.40 9.79 -21.98
N ASP A 7 -2.23 10.71 -22.48
CA ASP A 7 -1.74 11.90 -23.19
C ASP A 7 -0.77 12.66 -22.28
N PHE A 8 0.39 13.05 -22.82
CA PHE A 8 1.45 13.77 -22.10
C PHE A 8 0.92 15.02 -21.33
N VAL A 9 -0.20 15.58 -21.77
CA VAL A 9 -0.93 16.68 -21.14
C VAL A 9 -1.46 16.32 -19.75
N MET A 10 -1.98 15.10 -19.54
CA MET A 10 -2.49 14.68 -18.22
C MET A 10 -1.38 14.46 -17.17
N LEU A 11 -0.14 14.20 -17.58
CA LEU A 11 0.99 13.96 -16.67
C LEU A 11 1.53 15.23 -15.99
N ASN A 12 1.19 16.40 -16.54
CA ASN A 12 1.63 17.70 -16.06
C ASN A 12 0.52 18.55 -15.46
N ASP A 13 -0.70 18.03 -15.42
CA ASP A 13 -1.79 18.71 -14.74
C ASP A 13 -1.54 18.71 -13.21
N PRO A 14 -1.53 19.88 -12.55
CA PRO A 14 -1.34 19.98 -11.10
C PRO A 14 -2.46 19.32 -10.30
N ASP A 15 -3.64 19.17 -10.88
CA ASP A 15 -4.83 18.61 -10.22
C ASP A 15 -4.93 17.08 -10.39
N ILE A 16 -4.04 16.49 -11.19
CA ILE A 16 -4.00 15.03 -11.41
C ILE A 16 -2.85 14.39 -10.64
N CYS A 17 -3.20 13.39 -9.82
CA CYS A 17 -2.24 12.63 -9.05
C CYS A 17 -1.42 11.73 -9.99
N LYS A 18 -0.16 12.12 -10.22
CA LYS A 18 0.80 11.36 -11.03
C LYS A 18 0.94 9.91 -10.57
N TYR A 19 0.86 9.68 -9.26
CA TYR A 19 0.89 8.34 -8.67
C TYR A 19 -0.34 7.51 -9.08
N TYR A 20 -1.52 8.13 -9.13
CA TYR A 20 -2.74 7.47 -9.60
C TYR A 20 -2.67 7.08 -11.09
N ILE A 21 -2.09 7.95 -11.94
CA ILE A 21 -1.85 7.65 -13.37
C ILE A 21 -0.98 6.41 -13.56
N VAL A 22 0.05 6.24 -12.73
CA VAL A 22 0.93 5.06 -12.78
C VAL A 22 0.33 3.83 -12.08
N GLY A 23 -0.94 3.88 -11.69
CA GLY A 23 -1.71 2.75 -11.14
C GLY A 23 -1.52 2.52 -9.64
N PHE A 24 -0.94 3.48 -8.90
CA PHE A 24 -0.69 3.35 -7.47
C PHE A 24 -0.59 4.73 -6.79
N CYS A 25 -1.57 5.10 -5.95
CA CYS A 25 -1.47 6.26 -5.07
C CYS A 25 -1.24 5.83 -3.60
N PRO A 26 -0.13 6.24 -2.94
CA PRO A 26 0.09 5.93 -1.52
C PRO A 26 -1.03 6.41 -0.59
N HIS A 27 -1.62 7.58 -0.87
CA HIS A 27 -2.68 8.15 -0.05
C HIS A 27 -3.95 7.29 -0.03
N ASP A 28 -4.25 6.58 -1.12
CA ASP A 28 -5.42 5.69 -1.22
C ASP A 28 -5.15 4.30 -0.63
N MET A 29 -3.93 3.79 -0.84
CA MET A 29 -3.56 2.44 -0.42
C MET A 29 -3.38 2.28 1.10
N PHE A 30 -2.98 3.35 1.79
CA PHE A 30 -2.72 3.32 3.23
C PHE A 30 -3.86 3.91 4.07
N VAL A 31 -5.03 4.16 3.49
CA VAL A 31 -6.21 4.63 4.23
C VAL A 31 -6.58 3.62 5.34
N ASN A 32 -6.81 4.14 6.55
CA ASN A 32 -7.10 3.37 7.76
C ASN A 32 -5.94 2.44 8.19
N THR A 33 -4.70 2.82 7.89
CA THR A 33 -3.51 2.11 8.36
C THR A 33 -2.63 3.02 9.21
N LYS A 34 -1.63 2.46 9.90
CA LYS A 34 -0.66 3.27 10.67
C LYS A 34 0.22 4.16 9.78
N ALA A 35 0.26 3.91 8.48
CA ALA A 35 0.99 4.71 7.49
C ALA A 35 0.07 5.61 6.66
N ASP A 36 -1.15 5.88 7.14
CA ASP A 36 -2.11 6.74 6.46
C ASP A 36 -1.52 8.16 6.28
N LEU A 37 -1.61 8.66 5.04
CA LEU A 37 -1.09 9.97 4.64
C LEU A 37 -2.23 11.01 4.53
N GLY A 38 -3.46 10.61 4.84
CA GLY A 38 -4.66 11.41 4.64
C GLY A 38 -5.11 11.44 3.18
N ALA A 39 -6.09 12.29 2.89
CA ALA A 39 -6.67 12.42 1.56
C ALA A 39 -5.62 12.88 0.53
N CYS A 40 -5.69 12.33 -0.69
CA CYS A 40 -4.81 12.75 -1.77
C CYS A 40 -5.16 14.18 -2.19
N PRO A 41 -4.22 15.15 -2.14
CA PRO A 41 -4.50 16.55 -2.48
C PRO A 41 -4.71 16.80 -3.97
N ARG A 42 -4.44 15.82 -4.83
CA ARG A 42 -4.44 15.93 -6.30
C ARG A 42 -5.29 14.82 -6.95
N ALA A 43 -6.30 14.31 -6.24
CA ALA A 43 -7.19 13.34 -6.85
C ALA A 43 -8.10 14.07 -7.85
N GLY A 44 -7.89 13.82 -9.15
CA GLY A 44 -8.81 14.25 -10.19
C GLY A 44 -10.15 13.52 -10.04
N GLU A 45 -11.19 14.31 -9.79
CA GLU A 45 -12.65 14.10 -10.02
C GLU A 45 -13.26 12.79 -9.47
N GLU A 46 -14.21 12.70 -8.51
CA GLU A 46 -15.19 13.62 -7.93
C GLU A 46 -15.77 13.03 -6.61
N GLY A 47 -15.82 13.83 -5.54
CA GLY A 47 -17.10 14.14 -4.85
C GLY A 47 -17.99 13.05 -4.25
N LEU A 48 -17.50 12.11 -3.43
CA LEU A 48 -18.36 11.24 -2.60
C LEU A 48 -18.35 11.58 -1.10
N VAL A 49 -18.15 12.84 -0.72
CA VAL A 49 -18.16 13.29 0.70
C VAL A 49 -19.46 12.90 1.41
N ALA A 50 -20.61 13.06 0.74
CA ALA A 50 -21.91 12.71 1.31
C ALA A 50 -22.04 11.19 1.58
N LYS A 51 -21.55 10.35 0.65
CA LYS A 51 -21.59 8.89 0.79
C LYS A 51 -20.58 8.39 1.83
N CYS A 52 -19.43 9.05 1.95
CA CYS A 52 -18.47 8.78 3.00
C CYS A 52 -19.04 9.14 4.38
N GLN A 53 -19.74 10.26 4.51
CA GLN A 53 -20.38 10.65 5.76
C GLN A 53 -21.46 9.64 6.19
N GLU A 54 -22.31 9.21 5.26
CA GLU A 54 -23.33 8.19 5.54
C GLU A 54 -22.72 6.85 5.99
N LEU A 55 -21.61 6.45 5.38
CA LEU A 55 -20.90 5.21 5.75
C LEU A 55 -20.23 5.32 7.14
N VAL A 56 -19.74 6.50 7.51
CA VAL A 56 -19.17 6.78 8.83
C VAL A 56 -20.26 6.73 9.91
N ASP A 57 -21.41 7.34 9.67
CA ASP A 57 -22.55 7.31 10.60
C ASP A 57 -23.05 5.87 10.83
N LYS A 58 -23.04 5.06 9.77
CA LYS A 58 -23.40 3.64 9.83
C LYS A 58 -22.35 2.80 10.57
N ALA A 59 -21.07 3.13 10.42
CA ALA A 59 -19.99 2.49 11.18
C ALA A 59 -20.11 2.79 12.69
N GLU A 60 -20.43 4.03 13.07
CA GLU A 60 -20.63 4.42 14.47
C GLU A 60 -21.83 3.69 15.11
N GLN A 61 -22.92 3.49 14.36
CA GLN A 61 -24.05 2.68 14.82
C GLN A 61 -23.67 1.21 15.06
N LEU A 62 -22.88 0.61 14.16
CA LEU A 62 -22.42 -0.77 14.31
C LEU A 62 -21.44 -0.91 15.49
N GLU A 63 -20.60 0.08 15.75
CA GLU A 63 -19.70 0.08 16.92
C GLU A 63 -20.46 0.19 18.24
N LYS A 64 -21.53 1.00 18.31
CA LYS A 64 -22.42 1.07 19.48
C LYS A 64 -23.10 -0.28 19.73
N GLN A 65 -23.56 -0.95 18.68
CA GLN A 65 -24.13 -2.29 18.77
C GLN A 65 -23.08 -3.33 19.21
N ARG A 66 -21.86 -3.28 18.64
CA ARG A 66 -20.75 -4.18 19.02
C ARG A 66 -20.40 -4.01 20.49
N THR A 67 -20.31 -2.77 20.97
CA THR A 67 -19.92 -2.46 22.35
C THR A 67 -20.97 -2.96 23.33
N ALA A 68 -22.25 -2.75 23.04
CA ALA A 68 -23.35 -3.28 23.85
C ALA A 68 -23.38 -4.83 23.90
N ILE A 69 -22.99 -5.52 22.82
CA ILE A 69 -22.90 -6.99 22.78
C ILE A 69 -21.67 -7.49 23.55
N VAL A 70 -20.51 -6.84 23.38
CA VAL A 70 -19.27 -7.18 24.10
C VAL A 70 -19.44 -6.98 25.60
N GLU A 71 -20.11 -5.92 26.02
CA GLU A 71 -20.38 -5.64 27.43
C GLU A 71 -21.32 -6.68 28.06
N ARG A 72 -22.29 -7.21 27.29
CA ARG A 72 -23.11 -8.36 27.73
C ARG A 72 -22.31 -9.65 27.84
N LEU A 73 -21.38 -9.91 26.92
CA LEU A 73 -20.55 -11.12 26.91
C LEU A 73 -19.51 -11.16 28.05
N ASN A 74 -19.07 -10.00 28.56
CA ASN A 74 -18.07 -9.91 29.62
C ASN A 74 -18.60 -10.20 31.05
N SER A 75 -19.84 -10.65 31.20
CA SER A 75 -20.44 -10.90 32.52
C SER A 75 -20.03 -12.21 33.19
N ASN A 76 -19.10 -13.02 32.64
CA ASN A 76 -18.68 -14.31 33.26
C ASN A 76 -17.28 -14.86 32.83
N ALA A 77 -16.27 -14.03 32.55
CA ALA A 77 -14.93 -14.55 32.18
C ALA A 77 -13.99 -14.71 33.41
N PRO A 78 -13.49 -15.92 33.73
CA PRO A 78 -12.48 -16.12 34.78
C PRO A 78 -11.10 -15.55 34.40
N LEU A 79 -10.34 -15.16 35.43
CA LEU A 79 -8.97 -14.62 35.37
C LEU A 79 -7.97 -15.63 34.75
N PRO A 80 -6.97 -15.21 33.94
CA PRO A 80 -6.03 -16.14 33.32
C PRO A 80 -5.00 -16.72 34.31
N ALA A 81 -4.59 -17.97 34.04
CA ALA A 81 -3.68 -18.82 34.81
C ALA A 81 -2.20 -18.36 34.77
N PRO A 82 -1.30 -18.95 35.60
CA PRO A 82 0.10 -18.54 35.69
C PRO A 82 0.85 -18.69 34.35
N ILE A 83 1.81 -17.80 34.15
CA ILE A 83 2.57 -17.63 32.91
C ILE A 83 3.53 -18.81 32.73
N ASP A 84 3.34 -19.59 31.67
CA ASP A 84 4.27 -20.64 31.25
C ASP A 84 5.47 -19.99 30.51
N GLU A 85 6.68 -20.26 30.97
CA GLU A 85 7.94 -19.65 30.51
C GLU A 85 8.27 -20.06 29.06
N THR A 86 7.69 -21.17 28.57
CA THR A 86 7.71 -21.61 27.17
C THR A 86 6.82 -20.77 26.23
N ALA A 87 5.99 -19.87 26.75
CA ALA A 87 5.10 -19.00 25.98
C ALA A 87 5.73 -17.66 25.55
N ILE A 88 7.05 -17.48 25.72
CA ILE A 88 7.76 -16.31 25.20
C ILE A 88 7.79 -16.39 23.67
N LYS A 89 6.76 -15.79 23.06
CA LYS A 89 6.62 -15.70 21.61
C LYS A 89 7.74 -14.83 21.05
N ILE A 90 8.71 -15.47 20.39
CA ILE A 90 9.82 -14.78 19.74
C ILE A 90 9.25 -13.91 18.63
N MET A 91 9.45 -12.60 18.75
CA MET A 91 8.95 -11.62 17.77
C MET A 91 10.05 -11.29 16.76
N GLU A 92 9.66 -11.18 15.50
CA GLU A 92 10.49 -10.72 14.41
C GLU A 92 9.82 -9.58 13.66
N VAL A 93 10.61 -8.82 12.92
CA VAL A 93 10.10 -7.70 12.11
C VAL A 93 9.91 -8.19 10.69
N CYS A 94 8.72 -7.97 10.12
CA CYS A 94 8.46 -8.23 8.71
C CYS A 94 9.38 -7.36 7.83
N GLU A 95 10.15 -7.98 6.95
CA GLU A 95 11.06 -7.25 6.05
C GLU A 95 10.32 -6.37 5.03
N VAL A 96 9.06 -6.68 4.73
CA VAL A 96 8.25 -5.94 3.77
C VAL A 96 7.69 -4.66 4.38
N CYS A 97 6.97 -4.79 5.49
CA CYS A 97 6.16 -3.69 6.06
C CYS A 97 6.54 -3.30 7.49
N GLY A 98 7.60 -3.88 8.05
CA GLY A 98 8.14 -3.48 9.36
C GLY A 98 7.26 -3.82 10.57
N SER A 99 6.18 -4.58 10.38
CA SER A 99 5.30 -4.97 11.48
C SER A 99 5.87 -6.16 12.25
N MET A 100 5.62 -6.20 13.56
CA MET A 100 6.06 -7.29 14.43
C MET A 100 5.19 -8.54 14.19
N LEU A 101 5.85 -9.67 13.92
CA LEU A 101 5.28 -10.99 13.69
C LEU A 101 5.85 -11.96 14.73
N ILE A 102 5.09 -13.00 15.04
CA ILE A 102 5.55 -14.08 15.92
C ILE A 102 6.15 -15.17 15.04
N LYS A 103 7.41 -15.56 15.33
CA LYS A 103 8.05 -16.68 14.62
C LYS A 103 7.27 -17.98 14.87
N ASN A 104 7.01 -18.75 13.81
CA ASN A 104 6.25 -20.00 13.85
C ASN A 104 4.80 -19.86 14.38
N ASP A 105 4.15 -18.71 14.15
CA ASP A 105 2.72 -18.58 14.46
C ASP A 105 1.86 -19.46 13.54
N ALA A 106 0.59 -19.63 13.90
CA ALA A 106 -0.39 -20.31 13.08
C ALA A 106 -0.45 -19.67 11.69
N GLN A 107 -0.43 -20.52 10.66
CA GLN A 107 -0.36 -20.11 9.26
C GLN A 107 -1.45 -19.10 8.88
N CYS A 108 -2.67 -19.27 9.43
CA CYS A 108 -3.77 -18.34 9.18
C CYS A 108 -3.47 -16.90 9.61
N ARG A 109 -2.69 -16.69 10.68
CA ARG A 109 -2.30 -15.35 11.15
C ARG A 109 -1.22 -14.74 10.26
N VAL A 110 -0.29 -15.57 9.80
CA VAL A 110 0.73 -15.14 8.83
C VAL A 110 0.05 -14.74 7.52
N GLU A 111 -0.95 -15.50 7.06
CA GLU A 111 -1.73 -15.18 5.86
C GLU A 111 -2.54 -13.89 6.00
N GLU A 112 -3.18 -13.66 7.15
CA GLU A 112 -3.87 -12.39 7.45
C GLU A 112 -2.89 -11.20 7.40
N HIS A 113 -1.66 -11.38 7.90
CA HIS A 113 -0.63 -10.37 7.78
C HIS A 113 -0.21 -10.11 6.32
N LEU A 114 0.11 -11.17 5.56
CA LEU A 114 0.59 -11.06 4.19
C LEU A 114 -0.45 -10.44 3.25
N SER A 115 -1.74 -10.71 3.50
CA SER A 115 -2.87 -10.12 2.79
C SER A 115 -3.32 -8.75 3.32
N GLY A 116 -2.69 -8.27 4.40
CA GLY A 116 -2.99 -6.98 5.00
C GLY A 116 -2.59 -5.80 4.10
N LYS A 117 -3.37 -4.71 4.17
CA LYS A 117 -3.15 -3.48 3.37
C LYS A 117 -1.73 -2.92 3.50
N MET A 118 -1.16 -2.97 4.72
CA MET A 118 0.22 -2.53 4.97
C MET A 118 1.23 -3.39 4.21
N HIS A 119 1.13 -4.71 4.34
CA HIS A 119 2.03 -5.64 3.67
C HIS A 119 1.93 -5.51 2.15
N MET A 120 0.70 -5.53 1.61
CA MET A 120 0.46 -5.39 0.18
C MET A 120 0.89 -4.02 -0.37
N GLY A 121 0.62 -2.94 0.37
CA GLY A 121 1.00 -1.57 0.00
C GLY A 121 2.51 -1.42 -0.13
N PHE A 122 3.27 -1.85 0.89
CA PHE A 122 4.74 -1.80 0.85
C PHE A 122 5.34 -2.79 -0.15
N SER A 123 4.78 -3.99 -0.32
CA SER A 123 5.19 -4.92 -1.39
C SER A 123 5.05 -4.27 -2.76
N LYS A 124 3.90 -3.65 -3.04
CA LYS A 124 3.66 -2.97 -4.31
C LYS A 124 4.64 -1.82 -4.53
N ILE A 125 4.92 -1.00 -3.51
CA ILE A 125 5.94 0.06 -3.58
C ILE A 125 7.30 -0.53 -3.96
N LYS A 126 7.74 -1.59 -3.28
CA LYS A 126 9.05 -2.21 -3.54
C LYS A 126 9.15 -2.71 -4.98
N VAL A 127 8.14 -3.44 -5.46
CA VAL A 127 8.09 -3.94 -6.85
C VAL A 127 8.12 -2.79 -7.85
N THR A 128 7.29 -1.77 -7.65
CA THR A 128 7.24 -0.60 -8.55
C THR A 128 8.57 0.17 -8.57
N ILE A 129 9.26 0.31 -7.44
CA ILE A 129 10.59 0.93 -7.40
C ILE A 129 11.60 0.15 -8.25
N GLU A 130 11.61 -1.18 -8.14
CA GLU A 130 12.51 -2.02 -8.92
C GLU A 130 12.19 -1.98 -10.43
N GLU A 131 10.91 -2.01 -10.80
CA GLU A 131 10.47 -1.84 -12.19
C GLU A 131 10.87 -0.46 -12.77
N LEU A 132 10.70 0.61 -12.00
CA LEU A 132 11.08 1.96 -12.42
C LEU A 132 12.60 2.09 -12.58
N ARG A 133 13.38 1.53 -11.65
CA ARG A 133 14.84 1.48 -11.76
C ARG A 133 15.30 0.75 -13.02
N GLU A 134 14.68 -0.39 -13.33
CA GLU A 134 14.99 -1.15 -14.55
C GLU A 134 14.61 -0.40 -15.83
N ARG A 135 13.46 0.30 -15.84
CA ARG A 135 13.04 1.13 -16.98
C ARG A 135 14.01 2.28 -17.24
N ILE A 136 14.50 2.92 -16.19
CA ILE A 136 15.50 4.00 -16.30
C ILE A 136 16.80 3.43 -16.88
N ARG A 137 17.30 2.30 -16.36
CA ARG A 137 18.51 1.63 -16.89
C ARG A 137 18.41 1.34 -18.39
N LYS A 138 17.32 0.71 -18.83
CA LYS A 138 17.12 0.39 -20.27
C LYS A 138 17.10 1.63 -21.14
N ARG A 139 16.43 2.69 -20.68
CA ARG A 139 16.37 3.96 -21.40
C ARG A 139 17.75 4.59 -21.55
N ASP A 140 18.56 4.55 -20.51
CA ASP A 140 19.92 5.11 -20.54
C ASP A 140 20.83 4.32 -21.47
N GLU A 141 20.73 2.98 -21.46
CA GLU A 141 21.44 2.10 -22.40
C GLU A 141 21.03 2.32 -23.86
N GLU A 142 19.73 2.48 -24.13
CA GLU A 142 19.21 2.77 -25.48
C GLU A 142 19.74 4.12 -25.98
N ASN A 143 19.65 5.16 -25.15
CA ASN A 143 20.17 6.48 -25.46
C ASN A 143 21.69 6.45 -25.70
N GLU A 144 22.44 5.65 -24.95
CA GLU A 144 23.88 5.49 -25.16
C GLU A 144 24.21 4.77 -26.46
N LYS A 145 23.48 3.70 -26.80
CA LYS A 145 23.60 3.01 -28.09
C LYS A 145 23.30 3.95 -29.26
N GLU A 146 22.28 4.80 -29.14
CA GLU A 146 21.97 5.81 -30.16
C GLU A 146 23.09 6.84 -30.30
N ARG A 147 23.62 7.35 -29.18
CA ARG A 147 24.78 8.27 -29.20
C ARG A 147 26.00 7.64 -29.84
N GLN A 148 26.27 6.37 -29.56
CA GLN A 148 27.41 5.63 -30.13
C GLN A 148 27.25 5.44 -31.64
N LYS A 149 26.07 4.99 -32.10
CA LYS A 149 25.75 4.85 -33.53
C LYS A 149 25.92 6.18 -34.28
N ALA A 150 25.46 7.27 -33.71
CA ALA A 150 25.60 8.61 -34.31
C ALA A 150 27.07 9.07 -34.41
N ARG A 151 27.96 8.63 -33.51
CA ARG A 151 29.40 8.90 -33.59
C ARG A 151 30.05 8.08 -34.70
N GLU A 152 29.78 6.77 -34.74
CA GLU A 152 30.30 5.87 -35.77
C GLU A 152 29.85 6.25 -37.18
N GLU A 153 28.63 6.75 -37.35
CA GLU A 153 28.13 7.24 -38.64
C GLU A 153 28.86 8.51 -39.11
N ARG A 154 29.25 9.39 -38.19
CA ARG A 154 30.06 10.58 -38.50
C ARG A 154 31.49 10.23 -38.89
N GLU A 155 32.07 9.20 -38.29
CA GLU A 155 33.43 8.74 -38.61
C GLU A 155 33.52 7.98 -39.94
N LYS A 156 32.40 7.42 -40.41
CA LYS A 156 32.30 6.73 -41.71
C LYS A 156 32.06 7.67 -42.89
N ARG A 157 31.73 8.94 -42.65
CA ARG A 157 31.54 9.99 -43.66
C ARG A 157 32.83 10.74 -43.94
#